data_AF-A0A1S3QHY2-F1
#
_entry.id   AF-A0A1S3QHY2-F1
#
_cell.length_a   1.000
_cell.length_b   1.000
_cell.length_c   1.000
_cell.angle_alpha   90.00
_cell.angle_beta   90.00
_cell.angle_gamma   90.00
#
_symmetry.space_group_name_H-M   'P 1'
#
loop_
_entity.id
_entity.type
_entity.pdbx_description
1 polymer ?
#
loop_
_entity_poly.entity_id
_entity_poly.type
_entity_poly.pdbx_seq_one_letter_code
_entity_poly.pdbx_strand_id
1 'polypeptide(L)'
;IINTPKPDERAIMTYVSCFYHAFAGAEQAETAANRICKVLGVNQENENLMQEYEKLASQLLEWIRRMTPWLENKSPETTMAAMRGKLEDFRDYRRQHKPPKVQEKCQLEISFNTLQTKLRISNRPAFMPSEGRMVSDITSAWTGLEQAEKGYEEWLLSEIRRLERLNHLAEKFQMKSTTHQDWSVGKDSVLSQKDYESCSLTEVRALLRKHEAFESDLAAHQDRVEQIAAIAQELNELDYHAASSINERCQGICDQWDQLGTLTQKRRENLERTEKLLETIDQLFLEFSKRSAPFNNWMEGAMEDLQDMFIVHTVDDIQSLISAHDQFKA
;
A
#
# COMPACT_ATOMS: atom_id res chain seq x y z
N ILE A 1 26.56 -85.57 -68.13
CA ILE A 1 26.27 -84.53 -69.15
C ILE A 1 26.49 -85.07 -70.58
N ILE A 2 27.59 -85.78 -70.88
CA ILE A 2 27.98 -86.08 -72.28
C ILE A 2 27.21 -87.24 -72.95
N ASN A 3 26.62 -88.19 -72.20
CA ASN A 3 25.90 -89.34 -72.78
C ASN A 3 24.37 -89.34 -72.53
N THR A 4 23.79 -88.21 -72.09
CA THR A 4 22.35 -88.09 -71.78
C THR A 4 21.74 -86.98 -72.66
N PRO A 5 20.63 -87.24 -73.41
CA PRO A 5 20.07 -86.28 -74.36
C PRO A 5 19.48 -85.02 -73.70
N LYS A 6 19.12 -85.11 -72.40
CA LYS A 6 18.76 -83.97 -71.57
C LYS A 6 19.44 -84.12 -70.20
N PRO A 7 20.52 -83.38 -69.93
CA PRO A 7 21.22 -83.47 -68.65
C PRO A 7 20.38 -82.89 -67.51
N ASP A 8 20.59 -83.39 -66.29
CA ASP A 8 19.85 -82.97 -65.09
C ASP A 8 20.11 -81.49 -64.78
N GLU A 9 19.06 -80.69 -64.90
CA GLU A 9 19.05 -79.24 -64.73
C GLU A 9 19.45 -78.83 -63.31
N ARG A 10 19.08 -79.61 -62.28
CA ARG A 10 19.48 -79.31 -60.90
C ARG A 10 20.96 -79.53 -60.68
N ALA A 11 21.52 -80.59 -61.28
CA ALA A 11 22.96 -80.88 -61.21
C ALA A 11 23.78 -79.82 -61.94
N ILE A 12 23.34 -79.37 -63.12
CA ILE A 12 24.00 -78.28 -63.85
C ILE A 12 23.87 -76.95 -63.11
N MET A 13 22.68 -76.58 -62.63
CA MET A 13 22.50 -75.33 -61.87
C MET A 13 23.35 -75.30 -60.60
N THR A 14 23.48 -76.43 -59.90
CA THR A 14 24.33 -76.53 -58.71
C THR A 14 25.79 -76.31 -59.08
N TYR A 15 26.27 -76.93 -60.16
CA TYR A 15 27.65 -76.77 -60.62
C TYR A 15 27.94 -75.34 -61.11
N VAL A 16 27.06 -74.75 -61.91
CA VAL A 16 27.18 -73.36 -62.40
C VAL A 16 27.08 -72.35 -61.24
N SER A 17 26.23 -72.60 -60.24
CA SER A 17 26.13 -71.80 -59.03
C SER A 17 27.43 -71.84 -58.21
N CYS A 18 28.06 -73.01 -58.06
CA CYS A 18 29.37 -73.12 -57.41
C CYS A 18 30.46 -72.32 -58.15
N PHE A 19 30.46 -72.32 -59.48
CA PHE A 19 31.37 -71.48 -60.28
C PHE A 19 31.04 -69.98 -60.12
N TYR A 20 29.76 -69.60 -60.15
CA TYR A 20 29.35 -68.21 -59.89
C TYR A 20 29.80 -67.74 -58.50
N HIS A 21 29.63 -68.55 -57.45
CA HIS A 21 30.11 -68.21 -56.12
C HIS A 21 31.64 -68.12 -56.02
N ALA A 22 32.38 -68.92 -56.79
CA ALA A 22 33.85 -68.89 -56.82
C ALA A 22 34.43 -67.72 -57.63
N PHE A 23 33.77 -67.30 -58.72
CA PHE A 23 34.25 -66.25 -59.63
C PHE A 23 33.63 -64.87 -59.39
N ALA A 24 32.44 -64.78 -58.79
CA ALA A 24 31.76 -63.50 -58.48
C ALA A 24 32.28 -62.83 -57.19
N GLY A 25 33.45 -63.23 -56.67
CA GLY A 25 34.01 -62.68 -55.44
C GLY A 25 34.15 -61.15 -55.45
N ALA A 26 34.44 -60.55 -56.61
CA ALA A 26 34.51 -59.10 -56.77
C ALA A 26 33.13 -58.41 -56.63
N GLU A 27 32.08 -58.95 -57.26
CA GLU A 27 30.71 -58.42 -57.20
C GLU A 27 30.08 -58.63 -55.81
N GLN A 28 30.39 -59.76 -55.16
CA GLN A 28 30.00 -60.05 -53.78
C GLN A 28 30.70 -59.11 -52.79
N ALA A 29 31.99 -58.81 -52.99
CA ALA A 29 32.75 -57.86 -52.19
C ALA A 29 32.22 -56.44 -52.33
N GLU A 30 31.89 -56.01 -53.56
CA GLU A 30 31.27 -54.71 -53.83
C GLU A 30 29.87 -54.60 -53.18
N THR A 31 29.05 -55.64 -53.29
CA THR A 31 27.73 -55.69 -52.65
C THR A 31 27.84 -55.65 -51.11
N ALA A 32 28.83 -56.33 -50.54
CA ALA A 32 29.13 -56.29 -49.11
C ALA A 32 29.60 -54.90 -48.68
N ALA A 33 30.51 -54.26 -49.44
CA ALA A 33 30.96 -52.90 -49.19
C ALA A 33 29.80 -51.90 -49.23
N ASN A 34 28.93 -51.98 -50.23
CA ASN A 34 27.73 -51.14 -50.34
C ASN A 34 26.77 -51.31 -49.15
N ARG A 35 26.62 -52.54 -48.63
CA ARG A 35 25.83 -52.80 -47.42
C ARG A 35 26.48 -52.18 -46.18
N ILE A 36 27.81 -52.30 -46.03
CA ILE A 36 28.56 -51.68 -44.94
C ILE A 36 28.44 -50.15 -45.00
N CYS A 37 28.61 -49.54 -46.18
CA CYS A 37 28.47 -48.10 -46.35
C CYS A 37 27.08 -47.58 -45.96
N LYS A 38 26.00 -48.31 -46.30
CA LYS A 38 24.64 -47.94 -45.88
C LYS A 38 24.47 -47.99 -44.36
N VAL A 39 24.98 -49.03 -43.71
CA VAL A 39 24.92 -49.16 -42.24
C VAL A 39 25.76 -48.06 -41.57
N LEU A 40 26.90 -47.71 -42.14
CA LEU A 40 27.77 -46.65 -41.66
C LEU A 40 27.12 -45.27 -41.81
N GLY A 41 26.45 -45.00 -42.93
CA GLY A 41 25.69 -43.75 -43.13
C GLY A 41 24.59 -43.57 -42.09
N VAL A 42 23.80 -44.62 -41.82
CA VAL A 42 22.77 -44.59 -40.76
C VAL A 42 23.40 -44.36 -39.37
N ASN A 43 24.57 -44.94 -39.11
CA ASN A 43 25.31 -44.70 -37.87
C ASN A 43 25.73 -43.24 -37.73
N GLN A 44 26.31 -42.67 -38.77
CA GLN A 44 26.78 -41.29 -38.76
C GLN A 44 25.63 -40.29 -38.57
N GLU A 45 24.47 -40.54 -39.21
CA GLU A 45 23.26 -39.75 -38.96
C GLU A 45 22.79 -39.83 -37.51
N ASN A 46 22.82 -41.03 -36.91
CA ASN A 46 22.43 -41.19 -35.51
C ASN A 46 23.40 -40.47 -34.57
N GLU A 47 24.71 -40.53 -34.84
CA GLU A 47 25.73 -39.80 -34.08
C GLU A 47 25.55 -38.29 -34.17
N ASN A 48 25.25 -37.77 -35.36
CA ASN A 48 24.95 -36.35 -35.54
C ASN A 48 23.72 -35.94 -34.72
N LEU A 49 22.64 -36.72 -34.77
CA LEU A 49 21.41 -36.46 -33.98
C LEU A 49 21.68 -36.54 -32.47
N MET A 50 22.54 -37.45 -32.02
CA MET A 50 22.97 -37.55 -30.60
C MET A 50 23.74 -36.29 -30.17
N GLN A 51 24.70 -35.83 -30.98
CA GLN A 51 25.48 -34.63 -30.69
C GLN A 51 24.62 -33.36 -30.69
N GLU A 52 23.69 -33.25 -31.64
CA GLU A 52 22.74 -32.14 -31.70
C GLU A 52 21.84 -32.10 -30.45
N TYR A 53 21.33 -33.25 -30.00
CA TYR A 53 20.58 -33.36 -28.76
C TYR A 53 21.41 -32.89 -27.56
N GLU A 54 22.64 -33.39 -27.41
CA GLU A 54 23.48 -33.03 -26.26
C GLU A 54 23.86 -31.55 -26.24
N LYS A 55 24.13 -30.97 -27.41
CA LYS A 55 24.45 -29.54 -27.54
C LYS A 55 23.25 -28.67 -27.16
N LEU A 56 22.07 -28.98 -27.69
CA LEU A 56 20.83 -28.26 -27.38
C LEU A 56 20.47 -28.41 -25.89
N ALA A 57 20.57 -29.62 -25.34
CA ALA A 57 20.33 -29.90 -23.92
C ALA A 57 21.25 -29.07 -23.02
N SER A 58 22.54 -29.02 -23.34
CA SER A 58 23.53 -28.27 -22.56
C SER A 58 23.25 -26.76 -22.58
N GLN A 59 22.98 -26.22 -23.77
CA GLN A 59 22.67 -24.79 -23.93
C GLN A 59 21.38 -24.39 -23.21
N LEU A 60 20.35 -25.23 -23.27
CA LEU A 60 19.08 -24.99 -22.60
C LEU A 60 19.24 -25.05 -21.07
N LEU A 61 19.92 -26.08 -20.55
CA LEU A 61 20.16 -26.22 -19.11
C LEU A 61 21.06 -25.11 -18.55
N GLU A 62 22.08 -24.68 -19.29
CA GLU A 62 22.92 -23.54 -18.92
C GLU A 62 22.12 -22.24 -18.88
N TRP A 63 21.26 -22.01 -19.86
CA TRP A 63 20.37 -20.86 -19.89
C TRP A 63 19.41 -20.87 -18.69
N ILE A 64 18.76 -22.00 -18.39
CA ILE A 64 17.89 -22.15 -17.21
C ILE A 64 18.68 -21.80 -15.94
N ARG A 65 19.85 -22.42 -15.73
CA ARG A 65 20.70 -22.19 -14.56
C ARG A 65 21.13 -20.73 -14.39
N ARG A 66 21.30 -19.99 -15.49
CA ARG A 66 21.64 -18.56 -15.46
C ARG A 66 20.44 -17.68 -15.17
N MET A 67 19.25 -18.04 -15.65
CA MET A 67 18.03 -17.25 -15.48
C MET A 67 17.36 -17.47 -14.13
N THR A 68 17.47 -18.66 -13.54
CA THR A 68 16.85 -18.96 -12.23
C THR A 68 17.24 -17.96 -11.14
N PRO A 69 18.53 -17.63 -10.91
CA PRO A 69 18.92 -16.65 -9.87
C PRO A 69 18.39 -15.23 -10.14
N TRP A 70 18.24 -14.85 -11.40
CA TRP A 70 17.67 -13.54 -11.75
C TRP A 70 16.19 -13.46 -11.40
N LEU A 71 15.42 -14.54 -11.64
CA LEU A 71 14.02 -14.65 -11.23
C LEU A 71 13.85 -14.81 -9.71
N GLU A 72 14.83 -15.39 -9.02
CA GLU A 72 14.82 -15.51 -7.57
C GLU A 72 15.24 -14.23 -6.85
N ASN A 73 15.87 -13.28 -7.55
CA ASN A 73 16.29 -12.00 -6.98
C ASN A 73 15.08 -11.08 -6.72
N LYS A 74 14.50 -11.21 -5.52
CA LYS A 74 13.39 -10.41 -5.01
C LYS A 74 13.88 -9.17 -4.24
N SER A 75 14.73 -8.36 -4.87
CA SER A 75 15.23 -7.12 -4.27
C SER A 75 14.16 -6.01 -4.33
N PRO A 76 13.62 -5.56 -3.19
CA PRO A 76 12.65 -4.46 -3.18
C PRO A 76 13.33 -3.16 -3.57
N GLU A 77 12.73 -2.42 -4.50
CA GLU A 77 13.14 -1.04 -4.82
C GLU A 77 12.23 -0.06 -4.09
N THR A 78 12.79 1.08 -3.69
CA THR A 78 12.04 2.11 -2.95
C THR A 78 11.14 2.95 -3.84
N THR A 79 11.41 3.00 -5.16
CA THR A 79 10.74 3.92 -6.08
C THR A 79 9.84 3.17 -7.06
N MET A 80 8.61 3.67 -7.24
CA MET A 80 7.65 3.12 -8.22
C MET A 80 8.22 3.06 -9.64
N ALA A 81 9.02 4.04 -10.04
CA ALA A 81 9.68 4.07 -11.34
C ALA A 81 10.66 2.91 -11.54
N ALA A 82 11.44 2.57 -10.51
CA ALA A 82 12.37 1.45 -10.55
C ALA A 82 11.64 0.10 -10.65
N MET A 83 10.53 -0.06 -9.90
CA MET A 83 9.69 -1.26 -10.00
C MET A 83 8.99 -1.38 -11.37
N ARG A 84 8.57 -0.26 -11.98
CA ARG A 84 8.07 -0.24 -13.36
C ARG A 84 9.13 -0.66 -14.37
N GLY A 85 10.39 -0.26 -14.17
CA GLY A 85 11.54 -0.74 -14.94
C GLY A 85 11.69 -2.26 -14.85
N LYS A 86 11.73 -2.82 -13.63
CA LYS A 86 11.80 -4.28 -13.41
C LYS A 86 10.63 -5.04 -14.06
N LEU A 87 9.44 -4.45 -14.09
CA LEU A 87 8.28 -5.02 -14.78
C LEU A 87 8.48 -5.04 -16.30
N GLU A 88 9.06 -3.99 -16.86
CA GLU A 88 9.34 -3.94 -18.30
C GLU A 88 10.44 -4.93 -18.70
N ASP A 89 11.52 -5.04 -17.91
CA ASP A 89 12.54 -6.07 -18.10
C ASP A 89 11.94 -7.48 -18.08
N PHE A 90 10.97 -7.74 -17.17
CA PHE A 90 10.25 -9.00 -17.10
C PHE A 90 9.33 -9.24 -18.32
N ARG A 91 8.71 -8.18 -18.84
CA ARG A 91 7.90 -8.25 -20.08
C ARG A 91 8.76 -8.54 -21.29
N ASP A 92 9.91 -7.89 -21.41
CA ASP A 92 10.87 -8.15 -22.48
C ASP A 92 11.42 -9.57 -22.41
N TYR A 93 11.73 -10.07 -21.21
CA TYR A 93 12.07 -11.47 -20.99
C TYR A 93 10.96 -12.41 -21.52
N ARG A 94 9.70 -12.18 -21.13
CA ARG A 94 8.56 -13.02 -21.53
C ARG A 94 8.21 -12.92 -23.02
N ARG A 95 8.47 -11.78 -23.64
CA ARG A 95 8.12 -11.48 -25.04
C ARG A 95 9.20 -11.89 -26.04
N GLN A 96 10.47 -11.69 -25.70
CA GLN A 96 11.58 -11.83 -26.64
C GLN A 96 12.47 -13.02 -26.30
N HIS A 97 12.79 -13.22 -25.02
CA HIS A 97 13.81 -14.19 -24.61
C HIS A 97 13.24 -15.59 -24.30
N LYS A 98 12.04 -15.69 -23.71
CA LYS A 98 11.41 -16.97 -23.37
C LYS A 98 10.86 -17.75 -24.59
N PRO A 99 10.16 -17.15 -25.56
CA PRO A 99 9.57 -17.88 -26.67
C PRO A 99 10.53 -18.77 -27.48
N PRO A 100 11.75 -18.32 -27.88
CA PRO A 100 12.67 -19.19 -28.60
C PRO A 100 13.13 -20.39 -27.76
N LYS A 101 13.24 -20.23 -26.43
CA LYS A 101 13.64 -21.32 -25.52
C LYS A 101 12.55 -22.37 -25.32
N VAL A 102 11.28 -21.98 -25.38
CA VAL A 102 10.16 -22.93 -25.45
C VAL A 102 10.25 -23.76 -26.74
N GLN A 103 10.57 -23.13 -27.86
CA GLN A 103 10.76 -23.83 -29.13
C GLN A 103 11.95 -24.77 -29.10
N GLU A 104 13.09 -24.36 -28.51
CA GLU A 104 14.26 -25.23 -28.31
C GLU A 104 13.93 -26.46 -27.45
N LYS A 105 13.15 -26.30 -26.36
CA LYS A 105 12.67 -27.43 -25.55
C LYS A 105 11.83 -28.40 -26.37
N CYS A 106 10.86 -27.90 -27.13
CA CYS A 106 10.02 -28.72 -28.00
C CYS A 106 10.85 -29.45 -29.06
N GLN A 107 11.80 -28.75 -29.69
CA GLN A 107 12.71 -29.34 -30.67
C GLN A 107 13.58 -30.45 -30.06
N LEU A 108 14.03 -30.29 -28.83
CA LEU A 108 14.80 -31.30 -28.10
C LEU A 108 14.00 -32.58 -27.85
N GLU A 109 12.73 -32.45 -27.44
CA GLU A 109 11.82 -33.59 -27.27
C GLU A 109 11.54 -34.30 -28.62
N ILE A 110 11.37 -33.55 -29.71
CA ILE A 110 11.20 -34.09 -31.06
C ILE A 110 12.46 -34.85 -31.51
N SER A 111 13.64 -34.26 -31.34
CA SER A 111 14.92 -34.89 -31.69
C SER A 111 15.14 -36.19 -30.92
N PHE A 112 14.82 -36.21 -29.62
CA PHE A 112 14.88 -37.41 -28.78
C PHE A 112 13.94 -38.52 -29.27
N ASN A 113 12.66 -38.19 -29.51
CA ASN A 113 11.65 -39.16 -29.96
C ASN A 113 11.98 -39.73 -31.36
N THR A 114 12.52 -38.89 -32.24
CA THR A 114 12.96 -39.27 -33.58
C THR A 114 14.13 -40.24 -33.52
N LEU A 115 15.15 -39.90 -32.72
CA LEU A 115 16.34 -40.74 -32.51
C LEU A 115 15.95 -42.10 -31.88
N GLN A 116 15.10 -42.08 -30.86
CA GLN A 116 14.63 -43.29 -30.19
C GLN A 116 13.88 -44.23 -31.16
N THR A 117 13.05 -43.65 -32.05
CA THR A 117 12.34 -44.41 -33.08
C THR A 117 13.29 -44.95 -34.16
N LYS A 118 14.26 -44.15 -34.64
CA LYS A 118 15.29 -44.58 -35.61
C LYS A 118 16.12 -45.76 -35.08
N LEU A 119 16.52 -45.71 -33.80
CA LEU A 119 17.30 -46.77 -33.17
C LEU A 119 16.48 -48.05 -33.00
N ARG A 120 15.21 -47.93 -32.60
CA ARG A 120 14.28 -49.07 -32.48
C ARG A 120 14.07 -49.79 -33.81
N ILE A 121 13.78 -49.05 -34.89
CA ILE A 121 13.57 -49.64 -36.23
C ILE A 121 14.83 -50.36 -36.72
N SER A 122 16.01 -49.87 -36.33
CA SER A 122 17.31 -50.46 -36.69
C SER A 122 17.75 -51.62 -35.78
N ASN A 123 16.92 -52.03 -34.80
CA ASN A 123 17.29 -52.99 -33.75
C ASN A 123 18.59 -52.64 -33.00
N ARG A 124 18.83 -51.35 -32.77
CA ARG A 124 19.99 -50.83 -32.03
C ARG A 124 19.60 -50.49 -30.59
N PRO A 125 20.57 -50.47 -29.65
CA PRO A 125 20.32 -50.01 -28.29
C PRO A 125 19.72 -48.62 -28.24
N ALA A 126 18.85 -48.37 -27.26
CA ALA A 126 18.26 -47.07 -27.01
C ALA A 126 19.34 -46.02 -26.72
N PHE A 127 19.14 -44.79 -27.20
CA PHE A 127 20.00 -43.68 -26.82
C PHE A 127 19.67 -43.27 -25.40
N MET A 128 20.69 -43.25 -24.54
CA MET A 128 20.59 -42.69 -23.20
C MET A 128 21.55 -41.50 -23.11
N PRO A 129 21.03 -40.26 -22.96
CA PRO A 129 21.88 -39.09 -22.79
C PRO A 129 22.78 -39.19 -21.56
N SER A 130 23.85 -38.41 -21.55
CA SER A 130 24.72 -38.21 -20.38
C SER A 130 23.93 -37.81 -19.13
N GLU A 131 24.39 -38.25 -17.94
CA GLU A 131 23.72 -37.99 -16.65
C GLU A 131 23.44 -36.49 -16.46
N GLY A 132 22.21 -36.14 -16.06
CA GLY A 132 21.76 -34.75 -15.89
C GLY A 132 21.30 -34.07 -17.18
N ARG A 133 21.35 -34.74 -18.34
CA ARG A 133 20.81 -34.27 -19.64
C ARG A 133 19.63 -35.12 -20.12
N MET A 134 19.02 -35.90 -19.23
CA MET A 134 17.84 -36.67 -19.56
C MET A 134 16.66 -35.73 -19.83
N VAL A 135 15.73 -36.14 -20.69
CA VAL A 135 14.50 -35.38 -20.97
C VAL A 135 13.70 -35.12 -19.68
N SER A 136 13.72 -36.07 -18.72
CA SER A 136 13.13 -35.89 -17.38
C SER A 136 13.78 -34.75 -16.59
N ASP A 137 15.11 -34.66 -16.62
CA ASP A 137 15.86 -33.65 -15.86
C ASP A 137 15.64 -32.26 -16.46
N ILE A 138 15.60 -32.16 -17.79
CA ILE A 138 15.27 -30.94 -18.52
C ILE A 138 13.83 -30.51 -18.19
N THR A 139 12.90 -31.45 -18.13
CA THR A 139 11.50 -31.18 -17.73
C THR A 139 11.40 -30.70 -16.29
N SER A 140 12.18 -31.28 -15.38
CA SER A 140 12.25 -30.86 -13.98
C SER A 140 12.86 -29.45 -13.86
N ALA A 141 13.98 -29.18 -14.52
CA ALA A 141 14.63 -27.87 -14.55
C ALA A 141 13.72 -26.80 -15.14
N TRP A 142 12.98 -27.13 -16.21
CA TRP A 142 12.01 -26.24 -16.82
C TRP A 142 10.83 -25.94 -15.89
N THR A 143 10.29 -26.96 -15.22
CA THR A 143 9.23 -26.78 -14.19
C THR A 143 9.71 -25.88 -13.05
N GLY A 144 10.96 -26.04 -12.60
CA GLY A 144 11.57 -25.17 -11.59
C GLY A 144 11.68 -23.71 -12.05
N LEU A 145 12.07 -23.48 -13.31
CA LEU A 145 12.07 -22.14 -13.91
C LEU A 145 10.66 -21.53 -13.93
N GLU A 146 9.64 -22.29 -14.36
CA GLU A 146 8.25 -21.82 -14.38
C GLU A 146 7.74 -21.46 -12.98
N GLN A 147 8.14 -22.20 -11.94
CA GLN A 147 7.83 -21.87 -10.56
C GLN A 147 8.51 -20.58 -10.10
N ALA A 148 9.80 -20.40 -10.43
CA ALA A 148 10.53 -19.17 -10.13
C ALA A 148 9.90 -17.96 -10.85
N GLU A 149 9.51 -18.11 -12.12
CA GLU A 149 8.81 -17.07 -12.88
C GLU A 149 7.48 -16.69 -12.24
N LYS A 150 6.66 -17.68 -11.87
CA LYS A 150 5.38 -17.43 -11.20
C LYS A 150 5.59 -16.70 -9.87
N GLY A 151 6.55 -17.14 -9.06
CA GLY A 151 6.88 -16.51 -7.79
C GLY A 151 7.45 -15.09 -7.94
N TYR A 152 8.18 -14.81 -9.02
CA TYR A 152 8.68 -13.47 -9.33
C TYR A 152 7.57 -12.54 -9.82
N GLU A 153 6.67 -13.02 -10.68
CA GLU A 153 5.49 -12.27 -11.15
C GLU A 153 4.56 -11.92 -9.99
N GLU A 154 4.26 -12.88 -9.11
CA GLU A 154 3.44 -12.67 -7.91
C GLU A 154 4.10 -11.64 -6.97
N TRP A 155 5.41 -11.74 -6.74
CA TRP A 155 6.17 -10.81 -5.94
C TRP A 155 6.16 -9.39 -6.54
N LEU A 156 6.48 -9.24 -7.83
CA LEU A 156 6.49 -7.96 -8.55
C LEU A 156 5.12 -7.27 -8.45
N LEU A 157 4.05 -8.01 -8.71
CA LEU A 157 2.69 -7.46 -8.66
C LEU A 157 2.29 -7.06 -7.22
N SER A 158 2.70 -7.85 -6.22
CA SER A 158 2.47 -7.51 -4.81
C SER A 158 3.20 -6.23 -4.41
N GLU A 159 4.47 -6.11 -4.82
CA GLU A 159 5.30 -4.96 -4.49
C GLU A 159 4.85 -3.68 -5.20
N ILE A 160 4.42 -3.77 -6.47
CA ILE A 160 3.83 -2.63 -7.18
C ILE A 160 2.56 -2.15 -6.48
N ARG A 161 1.65 -3.07 -6.08
CA ARG A 161 0.44 -2.69 -5.32
C ARG A 161 0.78 -2.05 -3.98
N ARG A 162 1.79 -2.57 -3.29
CA ARG A 162 2.27 -2.01 -2.01
C ARG A 162 2.76 -0.57 -2.20
N LEU A 163 3.60 -0.33 -3.20
CA LEU A 163 4.12 1.01 -3.51
C LEU A 163 3.03 1.98 -3.99
N GLU A 164 2.05 1.51 -4.77
CA GLU A 164 0.88 2.32 -5.17
C GLU A 164 0.05 2.74 -3.96
N ARG A 165 -0.21 1.81 -3.03
CA ARG A 165 -0.90 2.11 -1.78
C ARG A 165 -0.11 3.10 -0.93
N LEU A 166 1.20 2.91 -0.78
CA LEU A 166 2.09 3.82 -0.05
C LEU A 166 2.05 5.24 -0.63
N ASN A 167 2.18 5.39 -1.95
CA ASN A 167 2.13 6.69 -2.60
C ASN A 167 0.77 7.37 -2.39
N HIS A 168 -0.32 6.63 -2.57
CA HIS A 168 -1.67 7.15 -2.37
C HIS A 168 -1.90 7.61 -0.91
N LEU A 169 -1.49 6.81 0.06
CA LEU A 169 -1.60 7.14 1.48
C LEU A 169 -0.74 8.36 1.84
N ALA A 170 0.49 8.44 1.31
CA ALA A 170 1.38 9.57 1.55
C ALA A 170 0.81 10.88 0.99
N GLU A 171 0.28 10.86 -0.24
CA GLU A 171 -0.42 12.02 -0.83
C GLU A 171 -1.64 12.41 0.00
N LYS A 172 -2.45 11.43 0.42
CA LYS A 172 -3.63 11.65 1.26
C LYS A 172 -3.26 12.24 2.63
N PHE A 173 -2.17 11.77 3.25
CA PHE A 173 -1.63 12.32 4.49
C PHE A 173 -1.17 13.77 4.30
N GLN A 174 -0.42 14.06 3.24
CA GLN A 174 0.04 15.42 2.94
C GLN A 174 -1.11 16.39 2.75
N MET A 175 -2.13 16.00 1.96
CA MET A 175 -3.31 16.82 1.75
C MET A 175 -4.08 17.06 3.06
N LYS A 176 -4.41 16.00 3.80
CA LYS A 176 -5.20 16.11 5.04
C LYS A 176 -4.46 16.89 6.13
N SER A 177 -3.16 16.63 6.31
CA SER A 177 -2.34 17.33 7.31
C SER A 177 -2.21 18.81 6.99
N THR A 178 -1.97 19.17 5.71
CA THR A 178 -1.88 20.59 5.30
C THR A 178 -3.21 21.30 5.52
N THR A 179 -4.33 20.70 5.10
CA THR A 179 -5.66 21.30 5.35
C THR A 179 -5.98 21.44 6.84
N HIS A 180 -5.53 20.52 7.69
CA HIS A 180 -5.70 20.65 9.14
C HIS A 180 -4.83 21.77 9.71
N GLN A 181 -3.56 21.84 9.30
CA GLN A 181 -2.64 22.89 9.73
C GLN A 181 -3.15 24.28 9.32
N ASP A 182 -3.61 24.45 8.08
CA ASP A 182 -4.19 25.71 7.60
C ASP A 182 -5.39 26.16 8.45
N TRP A 183 -6.22 25.19 8.90
CA TRP A 183 -7.34 25.47 9.79
C TRP A 183 -6.89 25.79 11.22
N SER A 184 -5.81 25.17 11.72
CA SER A 184 -5.34 25.39 13.09
C SER A 184 -4.59 26.72 13.26
N VAL A 185 -4.04 27.30 12.18
CA VAL A 185 -3.29 28.57 12.22
C VAL A 185 -4.09 29.67 12.93
N GLY A 186 -3.51 30.24 13.97
CA GLY A 186 -4.05 31.40 14.69
C GLY A 186 -5.13 31.07 15.74
N LYS A 187 -5.69 29.85 15.76
CA LYS A 187 -6.72 29.47 16.75
C LYS A 187 -6.20 29.53 18.18
N ASP A 188 -4.96 29.08 18.41
CA ASP A 188 -4.30 29.17 19.73
C ASP A 188 -4.20 30.61 20.24
N SER A 189 -3.91 31.57 19.34
CA SER A 189 -3.81 32.98 19.67
C SER A 189 -5.17 33.55 20.06
N VAL A 190 -6.24 33.19 19.35
CA VAL A 190 -7.60 33.64 19.66
C VAL A 190 -8.06 33.06 21.00
N LEU A 191 -7.79 31.78 21.25
CA LEU A 191 -8.16 31.13 22.51
C LEU A 191 -7.41 31.69 23.72
N SER A 192 -6.20 32.19 23.53
CA SER A 192 -5.37 32.77 24.59
C SER A 192 -5.69 34.23 24.90
N GLN A 193 -6.56 34.89 24.12
CA GLN A 193 -6.97 36.26 24.40
C GLN A 193 -7.78 36.36 25.70
N LYS A 194 -7.66 37.51 26.37
CA LYS A 194 -8.37 37.82 27.62
C LYS A 194 -9.36 38.97 27.44
N ASP A 195 -9.95 39.04 26.26
CA ASP A 195 -10.95 40.03 25.85
C ASP A 195 -12.16 40.12 26.79
N TYR A 196 -12.51 39.02 27.47
CA TYR A 196 -13.62 38.97 28.42
C TYR A 196 -13.38 39.74 29.73
N GLU A 197 -12.14 40.07 30.10
CA GLU A 197 -11.83 40.71 31.39
C GLU A 197 -12.36 42.16 31.49
N SER A 198 -12.51 42.84 30.35
CA SER A 198 -12.97 44.24 30.27
C SER A 198 -14.39 44.39 29.70
N CYS A 199 -15.10 43.30 29.46
CA CYS A 199 -16.42 43.29 28.82
C CYS A 199 -17.56 43.50 29.81
N SER A 200 -18.65 44.08 29.33
CA SER A 200 -19.95 44.10 30.02
C SER A 200 -20.62 42.72 30.02
N LEU A 201 -21.61 42.52 30.89
CA LEU A 201 -22.34 41.24 31.00
C LEU A 201 -22.92 40.78 29.64
N THR A 202 -23.50 41.70 28.87
CA THR A 202 -24.07 41.41 27.55
C THR A 202 -23.00 40.98 26.55
N GLU A 203 -21.82 41.60 26.58
CA GLU A 203 -20.70 41.26 25.70
C GLU A 203 -20.09 39.91 26.06
N VAL A 204 -19.91 39.60 27.36
CA VAL A 204 -19.42 38.28 27.80
C VAL A 204 -20.39 37.16 27.38
N ARG A 205 -21.70 37.37 27.51
CA ARG A 205 -22.72 36.43 27.00
C ARG A 205 -22.64 36.24 25.49
N ALA A 206 -22.34 37.30 24.75
CA ALA A 206 -22.13 37.19 23.30
C ALA A 206 -20.84 36.42 22.96
N LEU A 207 -19.76 36.61 23.73
CA LEU A 207 -18.52 35.85 23.60
C LEU A 207 -18.73 34.36 23.91
N LEU A 208 -19.52 34.02 24.95
CA LEU A 208 -19.88 32.63 25.27
C LEU A 208 -20.57 31.94 24.09
N ARG A 209 -21.58 32.56 23.48
CA ARG A 209 -22.26 31.99 22.30
C ARG A 209 -21.32 31.80 21.10
N LYS A 210 -20.39 32.74 20.88
CA LYS A 210 -19.35 32.60 19.85
C LYS A 210 -18.40 31.43 20.17
N HIS A 211 -18.07 31.26 21.44
CA HIS A 211 -17.20 30.17 21.92
C HIS A 211 -17.89 28.81 21.77
N GLU A 212 -19.18 28.69 22.05
CA GLU A 212 -19.97 27.48 21.77
C GLU A 212 -19.95 27.10 20.29
N ALA A 213 -20.07 28.09 19.38
CA ALA A 213 -19.95 27.85 17.95
C ALA A 213 -18.54 27.36 17.57
N PHE A 214 -17.50 27.90 18.20
CA PHE A 214 -16.12 27.43 18.03
C PHE A 214 -15.93 25.99 18.53
N GLU A 215 -16.49 25.63 19.68
CA GLU A 215 -16.43 24.26 20.21
C GLU A 215 -17.14 23.26 19.29
N SER A 216 -18.25 23.66 18.68
CA SER A 216 -18.93 22.82 17.68
C SER A 216 -18.09 22.64 16.41
N ASP A 217 -17.41 23.68 15.93
CA ASP A 217 -16.45 23.59 14.81
C ASP A 217 -15.28 22.69 15.17
N LEU A 218 -14.73 22.85 16.39
CA LEU A 218 -13.66 22.01 16.92
C LEU A 218 -14.08 20.55 16.96
N ALA A 219 -15.26 20.21 17.50
CA ALA A 219 -15.75 18.84 17.54
C ALA A 219 -15.89 18.20 16.14
N ALA A 220 -16.30 18.98 15.13
CA ALA A 220 -16.41 18.51 13.75
C ALA A 220 -15.04 18.16 13.11
N HIS A 221 -13.94 18.68 13.66
CA HIS A 221 -12.58 18.42 13.18
C HIS A 221 -11.90 17.21 13.84
N GLN A 222 -12.51 16.60 14.88
CA GLN A 222 -11.96 15.44 15.58
C GLN A 222 -11.68 14.25 14.64
N ASP A 223 -12.68 13.86 13.83
CA ASP A 223 -12.55 12.76 12.86
C ASP A 223 -11.41 12.99 11.85
N ARG A 224 -11.12 14.25 11.52
CA ARG A 224 -10.00 14.58 10.61
C ARG A 224 -8.65 14.26 11.24
N VAL A 225 -8.46 14.57 12.52
CA VAL A 225 -7.21 14.29 13.25
C VAL A 225 -7.04 12.78 13.40
N GLU A 226 -8.10 12.07 13.77
CA GLU A 226 -8.09 10.59 13.87
C GLU A 226 -7.72 9.93 12.54
N GLN A 227 -8.27 10.41 11.42
CA GLN A 227 -7.90 9.90 10.09
C GLN A 227 -6.44 10.20 9.72
N ILE A 228 -5.89 11.35 10.12
CA ILE A 228 -4.47 11.68 9.89
C ILE A 228 -3.59 10.69 10.65
N ALA A 229 -3.91 10.42 11.93
CA ALA A 229 -3.19 9.46 12.75
C ALA A 229 -3.29 8.03 12.21
N ALA A 230 -4.49 7.59 11.79
CA ALA A 230 -4.69 6.27 11.21
C ALA A 230 -3.89 6.07 9.91
N ILE A 231 -3.85 7.09 9.03
CA ILE A 231 -3.05 7.02 7.80
C ILE A 231 -1.55 6.98 8.12
N ALA A 232 -1.08 7.76 9.10
CA ALA A 232 0.31 7.73 9.53
C ALA A 232 0.71 6.34 10.07
N GLN A 233 -0.16 5.72 10.87
CA GLN A 233 0.05 4.36 11.36
C GLN A 233 0.11 3.35 10.21
N GLU A 234 -0.82 3.40 9.26
CA GLU A 234 -0.82 2.51 8.10
C GLU A 234 0.45 2.67 7.24
N LEU A 235 0.96 3.89 7.10
CA LEU A 235 2.23 4.16 6.42
C LEU A 235 3.43 3.56 7.16
N ASN A 236 3.40 3.51 8.49
CA ASN A 236 4.43 2.82 9.29
C ASN A 236 4.38 1.30 9.11
N GLU A 237 3.18 0.72 9.16
CA GLU A 237 2.97 -0.74 9.00
C GLU A 237 3.44 -1.25 7.62
N LEU A 238 3.47 -0.36 6.62
CA LEU A 238 3.94 -0.63 5.27
C LEU A 238 5.42 -0.26 5.04
N ASP A 239 6.19 0.05 6.10
CA ASP A 239 7.61 0.43 6.04
C ASP A 239 7.88 1.56 5.04
N TYR A 240 7.10 2.64 5.12
CA TYR A 240 7.29 3.80 4.25
C TYR A 240 8.67 4.45 4.48
N HIS A 241 9.40 4.76 3.39
CA HIS A 241 10.77 5.27 3.46
C HIS A 241 10.93 6.56 4.29
N ALA A 242 9.91 7.42 4.32
CA ALA A 242 9.90 8.67 5.09
C ALA A 242 8.97 8.60 6.32
N ALA A 243 8.74 7.41 6.87
CA ALA A 243 7.92 7.18 8.06
C ALA A 243 8.27 8.10 9.23
N SER A 244 9.57 8.34 9.50
CA SER A 244 10.02 9.24 10.59
C SER A 244 9.43 10.64 10.45
N SER A 245 9.51 11.24 9.25
CA SER A 245 9.02 12.58 9.00
C SER A 245 7.48 12.66 9.08
N ILE A 246 6.78 11.61 8.64
CA ILE A 246 5.33 11.50 8.79
C ILE A 246 4.93 11.42 10.26
N ASN A 247 5.64 10.64 11.06
CA ASN A 247 5.37 10.49 12.48
C ASN A 247 5.63 11.78 13.26
N GLU A 248 6.75 12.45 13.01
CA GLU A 248 7.04 13.76 13.62
C GLU A 248 5.95 14.77 13.30
N ARG A 249 5.50 14.83 12.04
CA ARG A 249 4.43 15.74 11.61
C ARG A 249 3.08 15.36 12.21
N CYS A 250 2.76 14.07 12.28
CA CYS A 250 1.53 13.58 12.90
C CYS A 250 1.50 13.90 14.39
N GLN A 251 2.62 13.66 15.09
CA GLN A 251 2.75 13.97 16.51
C GLN A 251 2.56 15.46 16.76
N GLY A 252 3.20 16.34 15.98
CA GLY A 252 3.01 17.78 16.11
C GLY A 252 1.55 18.23 15.91
N ILE A 253 0.80 17.55 15.03
CA ILE A 253 -0.64 17.81 14.86
C ILE A 253 -1.44 17.35 16.08
N CYS A 254 -1.17 16.16 16.61
CA CYS A 254 -1.83 15.66 17.81
C CYS A 254 -1.53 16.52 19.03
N ASP A 255 -0.27 16.92 19.23
CA ASP A 255 0.14 17.79 20.33
C ASP A 255 -0.57 19.16 20.25
N GLN A 256 -0.64 19.74 19.05
CA GLN A 256 -1.39 20.99 18.82
C GLN A 256 -2.89 20.79 19.08
N TRP A 257 -3.46 19.66 18.68
CA TRP A 257 -4.87 19.35 18.91
C TRP A 257 -5.21 19.26 20.39
N ASP A 258 -4.40 18.54 21.17
CA ASP A 258 -4.54 18.43 22.61
C ASP A 258 -4.40 19.80 23.28
N GLN A 259 -3.44 20.61 22.83
CA GLN A 259 -3.28 21.99 23.28
C GLN A 259 -4.53 22.84 22.99
N LEU A 260 -5.07 22.79 21.78
CA LEU A 260 -6.30 23.50 21.42
C LEU A 260 -7.48 23.07 22.31
N GLY A 261 -7.63 21.78 22.58
CA GLY A 261 -8.66 21.26 23.49
C GLY A 261 -8.54 21.83 24.90
N THR A 262 -7.32 21.82 25.47
CA THR A 262 -7.08 22.38 26.81
C THR A 262 -7.30 23.90 26.88
N LEU A 263 -6.84 24.66 25.87
CA LEU A 263 -7.05 26.11 25.79
C LEU A 263 -8.53 26.47 25.64
N THR A 264 -9.27 25.69 24.85
CA THR A 264 -10.71 25.87 24.64
C THR A 264 -11.47 25.70 25.95
N GLN A 265 -11.20 24.62 26.69
CA GLN A 265 -11.84 24.37 27.98
C GLN A 265 -11.49 25.46 29.00
N LYS A 266 -10.21 25.86 29.08
CA LYS A 266 -9.76 26.94 29.98
C LYS A 266 -10.43 28.27 29.65
N ARG A 267 -10.59 28.61 28.36
CA ARG A 267 -11.28 29.83 27.94
C ARG A 267 -12.76 29.80 28.33
N ARG A 268 -13.43 28.65 28.15
CA ARG A 268 -14.83 28.45 28.59
C ARG A 268 -14.99 28.73 30.08
N GLU A 269 -14.17 28.11 30.91
CA GLU A 269 -14.21 28.28 32.37
C GLU A 269 -14.02 29.74 32.79
N ASN A 270 -13.10 30.46 32.13
CA ASN A 270 -12.87 31.87 32.42
C ASN A 270 -14.05 32.77 31.98
N LEU A 271 -14.66 32.47 30.83
CA LEU A 271 -15.83 33.20 30.34
C LEU A 271 -17.02 33.00 31.27
N GLU A 272 -17.34 31.75 31.63
CA GLU A 272 -18.45 31.41 32.55
C GLU A 272 -18.22 32.01 33.95
N ARG A 273 -16.98 31.97 34.44
CA ARG A 273 -16.61 32.62 35.71
C ARG A 273 -16.86 34.13 35.65
N THR A 274 -16.46 34.79 34.56
CA THR A 274 -16.60 36.23 34.40
C THR A 274 -18.08 36.63 34.25
N GLU A 275 -18.85 35.85 33.48
CA GLU A 275 -20.30 36.03 33.37
C GLU A 275 -20.95 35.99 34.76
N LYS A 276 -20.68 34.94 35.54
CA LYS A 276 -21.26 34.75 36.88
C LYS A 276 -20.92 35.92 37.83
N LEU A 277 -19.70 36.44 37.75
CA LEU A 277 -19.28 37.60 38.55
C LEU A 277 -20.08 38.86 38.16
N LEU A 278 -20.19 39.13 36.85
CA LEU A 278 -20.93 40.27 36.34
C LEU A 278 -22.43 40.17 36.62
N GLU A 279 -23.03 38.98 36.53
CA GLU A 279 -24.42 38.73 36.95
C GLU A 279 -24.65 39.05 38.43
N THR A 280 -23.71 38.65 39.29
CA THR A 280 -23.79 38.92 40.73
C THR A 280 -23.73 40.43 41.00
N ILE A 281 -22.83 41.14 40.31
CA ILE A 281 -22.70 42.60 40.41
C ILE A 281 -23.98 43.30 39.95
N ASP A 282 -24.54 42.90 38.80
CA ASP A 282 -25.78 43.46 38.25
C ASP A 282 -26.97 43.25 39.21
N GLN A 283 -27.07 42.05 39.78
CA GLN A 283 -28.11 41.72 40.77
C GLN A 283 -28.01 42.59 42.03
N LEU A 284 -26.80 42.83 42.54
CA LEU A 284 -26.56 43.71 43.68
C LEU A 284 -26.89 45.17 43.36
N PHE A 285 -26.53 45.67 42.17
CA PHE A 285 -26.90 47.01 41.73
C PHE A 285 -28.42 47.17 41.59
N LEU A 286 -29.11 46.14 41.10
CA LEU A 286 -30.56 46.13 41.01
C LEU A 286 -31.22 46.14 42.40
N GLU A 287 -30.72 45.35 43.34
CA GLU A 287 -31.21 45.36 44.73
C GLU A 287 -30.98 46.72 45.39
N PHE A 288 -29.77 47.28 45.25
CA PHE A 288 -29.46 48.61 45.76
C PHE A 288 -30.41 49.65 45.18
N SER A 289 -30.60 49.68 43.86
CA SER A 289 -31.48 50.64 43.17
C SER A 289 -32.93 50.54 43.65
N LYS A 290 -33.42 49.30 43.86
CA LYS A 290 -34.78 49.04 44.38
C LYS A 290 -34.96 49.56 45.81
N ARG A 291 -33.92 49.51 46.64
CA ARG A 291 -33.97 49.96 48.05
C ARG A 291 -33.68 51.46 48.19
N SER A 292 -32.78 51.99 47.37
CA SER A 292 -32.37 53.40 47.42
C SER A 292 -33.46 54.33 46.91
N ALA A 293 -34.26 53.93 45.91
CA ALA A 293 -35.31 54.80 45.38
C ALA A 293 -36.40 55.15 46.42
N PRO A 294 -37.02 54.19 47.13
CA PRO A 294 -37.96 54.51 48.22
C PRO A 294 -37.29 55.25 49.38
N PHE A 295 -36.04 54.92 49.70
CA PHE A 295 -35.30 55.58 50.77
C PHE A 295 -35.00 57.05 50.44
N ASN A 296 -34.62 57.37 49.20
CA ASN A 296 -34.43 58.74 48.75
C ASN A 296 -35.76 59.51 48.79
N ASN A 297 -36.86 58.92 48.33
CA ASN A 297 -38.18 59.56 48.41
C ASN A 297 -38.59 59.84 49.86
N TRP A 298 -38.32 58.90 50.77
CA TRP A 298 -38.55 59.11 52.21
C TRP A 298 -37.69 60.26 52.75
N MET A 299 -36.42 60.34 52.36
CA MET A 299 -35.51 61.41 52.78
C MET A 299 -35.95 62.78 52.25
N GLU A 300 -36.40 62.86 51.00
CA GLU A 300 -36.96 64.08 50.41
C GLU A 300 -38.23 64.51 51.15
N GLY A 301 -39.16 63.59 51.40
CA GLY A 301 -40.37 63.88 52.18
C GLY A 301 -40.05 64.33 53.61
N ALA A 302 -39.12 63.64 54.28
CA ALA A 302 -38.66 64.03 55.61
C ALA A 302 -38.03 65.43 55.63
N MET A 303 -37.24 65.80 54.60
CA MET A 303 -36.68 67.14 54.49
C MET A 303 -37.76 68.20 54.30
N GLU A 304 -38.78 67.92 53.48
CA GLU A 304 -39.93 68.80 53.26
C GLU A 304 -40.73 69.00 54.57
N ASP A 305 -41.08 67.91 55.24
CA ASP A 305 -41.81 67.91 56.52
C ASP A 305 -41.06 68.69 57.61
N LEU A 306 -39.73 68.56 57.69
CA LEU A 306 -38.89 69.25 58.68
C LEU A 306 -38.66 70.73 58.37
N GLN A 307 -38.83 71.14 57.11
CA GLN A 307 -38.67 72.53 56.67
C GLN A 307 -40.01 73.27 56.54
N ASP A 308 -41.14 72.58 56.72
CA ASP A 308 -42.46 73.15 56.53
C ASP A 308 -42.75 74.28 57.55
N MET A 309 -43.33 75.36 57.04
CA MET A 309 -43.57 76.58 57.81
C MET A 309 -44.98 76.54 58.39
N PHE A 310 -45.10 76.23 59.68
CA PHE A 310 -46.40 76.07 60.34
C PHE A 310 -46.87 77.34 61.07
N ILE A 311 -48.20 77.53 61.13
CA ILE A 311 -48.87 78.56 61.93
C ILE A 311 -49.80 77.86 62.91
N VAL A 312 -49.66 78.15 64.19
CA VAL A 312 -50.47 77.57 65.27
C VAL A 312 -51.25 78.66 66.01
N HIS A 313 -52.49 78.36 66.41
CA HIS A 313 -53.36 79.31 67.11
C HIS A 313 -53.79 78.83 68.50
N THR A 314 -53.54 77.56 68.83
CA THR A 314 -53.82 76.99 70.16
C THR A 314 -52.62 76.20 70.70
N VAL A 315 -52.61 75.97 72.02
CA VAL A 315 -51.58 75.16 72.69
C VAL A 315 -51.68 73.68 72.29
N ASP A 316 -52.89 73.18 72.05
CA ASP A 316 -53.10 71.79 71.63
C ASP A 316 -52.53 71.51 70.23
N ASP A 317 -52.57 72.50 69.32
CA ASP A 317 -51.99 72.38 67.97
C ASP A 317 -50.46 72.19 68.03
N ILE A 318 -49.77 72.99 68.86
CA ILE A 318 -48.31 72.87 68.99
C ILE A 318 -47.90 71.60 69.75
N GLN A 319 -48.69 71.16 70.74
CA GLN A 319 -48.44 69.90 71.44
C GLN A 319 -48.55 68.70 70.49
N SER A 320 -49.50 68.74 69.55
CA SER A 320 -49.69 67.72 68.51
C SER A 320 -48.50 67.68 67.54
N LEU A 321 -47.99 68.83 67.12
CA LEU A 321 -46.77 68.94 66.29
C LEU A 321 -45.52 68.40 67.01
N ILE A 322 -45.35 68.72 68.30
CA ILE A 322 -44.24 68.17 69.11
C ILE A 322 -44.33 66.65 69.19
N SER A 323 -45.53 66.10 69.44
CA SER A 323 -45.73 64.64 69.49
C SER A 323 -45.47 63.97 68.14
N ALA A 324 -45.84 64.60 67.02
CA ALA A 324 -45.55 64.08 65.68
C ALA A 324 -44.05 64.07 65.39
N HIS A 325 -43.34 65.14 65.74
CA HIS A 325 -41.88 65.22 65.60
C HIS A 325 -41.14 64.21 66.49
N ASP A 326 -41.62 64.00 67.72
CA ASP A 326 -41.06 62.97 68.61
C ASP A 326 -41.31 61.55 68.09
N GLN A 327 -42.46 61.29 67.47
CA GLN A 327 -42.73 60.01 66.77
C GLN A 327 -41.86 59.83 65.53
N PHE A 328 -41.59 60.90 64.77
CA PHE A 328 -40.70 60.84 63.60
C PHE A 328 -39.25 60.49 63.97
N LYS A 329 -38.77 60.94 65.14
CA LYS A 329 -37.41 60.65 65.63
C LYS A 329 -37.25 59.24 66.22
N ALA A 330 -38.35 58.59 66.63
CA ALA A 330 -38.36 57.31 67.34
C ALA A 330 -38.20 56.12 66.38
#